data_AF-A0A1L8R4A0-F1
#
_entry.id   AF-A0A1L8R4A0-F1
#
_cell.length_a   1.000
_cell.length_b   1.000
_cell.length_c   1.000
_cell.angle_alpha   90.00
_cell.angle_beta   90.00
_cell.angle_gamma   90.00
#
_symmetry.space_group_name_H-M   'P 1'
#
loop_
_entity.id
_entity.type
_entity.pdbx_description
1 polymer ?
#
loop_
_entity_poly.entity_id
_entity_poly.type
_entity_poly.pdbx_seq_one_letter_code
_entity_poly.pdbx_strand_id
1 'polypeptide(L)'
;MMNKIMDFMTNKFAPKVNKVVKNPWVAAIQDSIMAALPLVFVGSLVTVVSLLKNIFSGLPDFSMISNFSFGMFGLVVSFLIPYYLMEKKGNSGQKLISGATGLVLFMMLLFPTVTAEGNATFILSRFGATGMFLAIISGLFVSCIMNFAAKHSLFDEDTPIPDFVVGWFNSLLPITFILLVGWFITVQMNVDFFEVVIWAFSPLAKIVQSYPGFVLSVFIPVFLYTFGISGWVMMPAIYPVYMAGLAANAEAVANGGQAVNIATQETCYAFSSMGGVGTTLALSVMMLLLSKSA
;
A
#
# COMPACT_ATOMS: atom_id res chain seq x y z
N MET A 1 -29.02 -27.51 -6.13
CA MET A 1 -27.69 -27.23 -5.54
C MET A 1 -27.23 -25.81 -5.87
N MET A 2 -27.29 -25.39 -7.14
CA MET A 2 -26.95 -24.05 -7.60
C MET A 2 -27.73 -22.92 -6.91
N ASN A 3 -29.06 -23.07 -6.73
CA ASN A 3 -29.87 -22.06 -6.04
C ASN A 3 -29.48 -21.91 -4.55
N LYS A 4 -29.16 -23.00 -3.84
CA LYS A 4 -28.69 -22.92 -2.44
C LYS A 4 -27.32 -22.25 -2.31
N ILE A 5 -26.41 -22.51 -3.26
CA ILE A 5 -25.10 -21.85 -3.30
C ILE A 5 -25.27 -20.37 -3.61
N MET A 6 -26.07 -20.02 -4.62
CA MET A 6 -26.35 -18.64 -4.99
C MET A 6 -27.06 -17.88 -3.86
N ASP A 7 -28.04 -18.48 -3.19
CA ASP A 7 -28.70 -17.90 -2.02
C ASP A 7 -27.72 -17.69 -0.86
N PHE A 8 -26.83 -18.64 -0.58
CA PHE A 8 -25.79 -18.48 0.43
C PHE A 8 -24.82 -17.37 0.06
N MET A 9 -24.37 -17.34 -1.19
CA MET A 9 -23.38 -16.37 -1.65
C MET A 9 -23.95 -14.95 -1.63
N THR A 10 -25.17 -14.75 -2.12
CA THR A 10 -25.83 -13.44 -2.19
C THR A 10 -26.30 -12.96 -0.82
N ASN A 11 -26.89 -13.84 0.01
CA ASN A 11 -27.52 -13.40 1.27
C ASN A 11 -26.62 -13.53 2.50
N LYS A 12 -25.55 -14.32 2.46
CA LYS A 12 -24.64 -14.52 3.62
C LYS A 12 -23.21 -14.11 3.34
N PHE A 13 -22.61 -14.55 2.23
CA PHE A 13 -21.20 -14.28 1.95
C PHE A 13 -20.97 -12.83 1.51
N ALA A 14 -21.66 -12.38 0.46
CA ALA A 14 -21.45 -11.06 -0.11
C ALA A 14 -21.69 -9.91 0.86
N PRO A 15 -22.73 -9.92 1.72
CA PRO A 15 -22.94 -8.88 2.72
C PRO A 15 -21.83 -8.82 3.77
N LYS A 16 -21.30 -9.98 4.18
CA LYS A 16 -20.18 -10.06 5.13
C LYS A 16 -18.91 -9.48 4.53
N VAL A 17 -18.57 -9.87 3.30
CA VAL A 17 -17.40 -9.34 2.62
C VAL A 17 -17.56 -7.84 2.37
N ASN A 18 -18.74 -7.38 1.90
CA ASN A 18 -19.02 -5.95 1.75
C ASN A 18 -18.87 -5.16 3.05
N LYS A 19 -19.22 -5.74 4.21
CA LYS A 19 -18.98 -5.11 5.51
C LYS A 19 -17.50 -4.96 5.82
N VAL A 20 -16.68 -5.95 5.45
CA VAL A 20 -15.21 -5.88 5.59
C VAL A 20 -14.63 -4.84 4.61
N VAL A 21 -15.08 -4.83 3.36
CA VAL A 21 -14.62 -3.87 2.33
C VAL A 21 -14.94 -2.44 2.74
N LYS A 22 -16.16 -2.19 3.20
CA LYS A 22 -16.63 -0.87 3.65
C LYS A 22 -16.06 -0.47 5.01
N ASN A 23 -15.31 -1.35 5.68
CA ASN A 23 -14.66 -0.98 6.93
C ASN A 23 -13.65 0.15 6.63
N PRO A 24 -13.75 1.31 7.29
CA PRO A 24 -12.85 2.44 7.04
C PRO A 24 -11.36 2.07 7.11
N TRP A 25 -11.00 1.10 7.97
CA TRP A 25 -9.63 0.61 8.13
C TRP A 25 -9.09 -0.06 6.88
N VAL A 26 -9.88 -0.93 6.25
CA VAL A 26 -9.50 -1.63 5.02
C VAL A 26 -9.56 -0.67 3.84
N ALA A 27 -10.64 0.11 3.76
CA ALA A 27 -10.86 1.09 2.69
C ALA A 27 -9.78 2.18 2.66
N ALA A 28 -9.27 2.63 3.81
CA ALA A 28 -8.20 3.62 3.87
C ALA A 28 -6.90 3.09 3.26
N ILE A 29 -6.52 1.83 3.52
CA ILE A 29 -5.34 1.22 2.91
C ILE A 29 -5.52 1.12 1.39
N GLN A 30 -6.69 0.62 0.95
CA GLN A 30 -7.00 0.49 -0.46
C GLN A 30 -6.89 1.85 -1.18
N ASP A 31 -7.57 2.88 -0.67
CA ASP A 31 -7.57 4.20 -1.29
C ASP A 31 -6.18 4.85 -1.29
N SER A 32 -5.38 4.60 -0.24
CA SER A 32 -3.99 5.06 -0.17
C SER A 32 -3.13 4.46 -1.28
N ILE A 33 -3.24 3.15 -1.49
CA ILE A 33 -2.51 2.45 -2.55
C ILE A 33 -2.96 2.98 -3.91
N MET A 34 -4.27 3.07 -4.14
CA MET A 34 -4.84 3.51 -5.42
C MET A 34 -4.46 4.95 -5.74
N ALA A 35 -4.46 5.85 -4.75
CA ALA A 35 -4.06 7.24 -4.92
C ALA A 35 -2.56 7.40 -5.24
N ALA A 36 -1.72 6.48 -4.77
CA ALA A 36 -0.27 6.51 -5.04
C ALA A 36 0.12 5.81 -6.36
N LEU A 37 -0.76 5.02 -6.99
CA LEU A 37 -0.47 4.28 -8.23
C LEU A 37 0.14 5.10 -9.38
N PRO A 38 -0.25 6.37 -9.63
CA PRO A 38 0.37 7.17 -10.67
C PRO A 38 1.90 7.29 -10.55
N LEU A 39 2.46 7.24 -9.33
CA LEU A 39 3.91 7.27 -9.11
C LEU A 39 4.59 5.99 -9.61
N VAL A 40 3.93 4.83 -9.47
CA VAL A 40 4.43 3.57 -10.03
C VAL A 40 4.52 3.67 -11.55
N PHE A 41 3.49 4.23 -12.19
CA PHE A 41 3.47 4.39 -13.65
C PHE A 41 4.59 5.28 -14.18
N VAL A 42 4.94 6.36 -13.47
CA VAL A 42 6.09 7.20 -13.83
C VAL A 42 7.40 6.39 -13.79
N GLY A 43 7.62 5.61 -12.73
CA GLY A 43 8.79 4.73 -12.63
C GLY A 43 8.85 3.66 -13.71
N SER A 44 7.69 3.07 -14.06
CA SER A 44 7.58 2.10 -15.14
C SER A 44 7.91 2.72 -16.51
N LEU A 45 7.41 3.92 -16.82
CA LEU A 45 7.72 4.63 -18.07
C LEU A 45 9.22 4.90 -18.21
N VAL A 46 9.86 5.35 -17.13
CA VAL A 46 11.31 5.56 -17.09
C VAL A 46 12.05 4.25 -17.38
N THR A 47 11.61 3.14 -16.81
CA THR A 47 12.20 1.83 -17.06
C THR A 47 12.11 1.45 -18.55
N VAL A 48 10.97 1.70 -19.19
CA VAL A 48 10.80 1.48 -20.64
C VAL A 48 11.74 2.37 -21.47
N VAL A 49 11.88 3.65 -21.12
CA VAL A 49 12.82 4.56 -21.80
C VAL A 49 14.26 4.10 -21.59
N SER A 50 14.62 3.63 -20.40
CA SER A 50 15.96 3.09 -20.12
C SER A 50 16.30 1.87 -20.97
N LEU A 51 15.32 1.03 -21.37
CA LEU A 51 15.57 -0.09 -22.28
C LEU A 51 16.02 0.38 -23.68
N LEU A 52 15.67 1.60 -24.09
CA LEU A 52 16.15 2.18 -25.35
C LEU A 52 17.67 2.40 -25.37
N LYS A 53 18.34 2.42 -24.20
CA LYS A 53 19.82 2.43 -24.13
C LYS A 53 20.46 1.23 -24.82
N ASN A 54 19.76 0.09 -24.88
CA ASN A 54 20.25 -1.09 -25.59
C ASN A 54 20.36 -0.86 -27.11
N ILE A 55 19.66 0.15 -27.64
CA ILE A 55 19.68 0.55 -29.05
C ILE A 55 20.49 1.85 -29.24
N PHE A 56 20.34 2.81 -28.31
CA PHE A 56 20.98 4.12 -28.35
C PHE A 56 21.83 4.37 -27.10
N SER A 57 23.14 4.13 -27.20
CA SER A 57 24.08 4.23 -26.06
C SER A 57 24.27 5.64 -25.49
N GLY A 58 23.86 6.70 -26.21
CA GLY A 58 23.99 8.10 -25.78
C GLY A 58 22.85 8.63 -24.89
N LEU A 59 21.86 7.80 -24.55
CA LEU A 59 20.76 8.20 -23.67
C LEU A 59 21.25 8.50 -22.24
N PRO A 60 20.80 9.58 -21.59
CA PRO A 60 21.16 9.87 -20.21
C PRO A 60 20.55 8.86 -19.24
N ASP A 61 21.08 8.76 -18.02
CA ASP A 61 20.50 7.93 -16.98
C ASP A 61 19.30 8.60 -16.30
N PHE A 62 18.16 7.93 -16.35
CA PHE A 62 16.90 8.39 -15.76
C PHE A 62 16.54 7.60 -14.49
N SER A 63 17.39 6.68 -14.03
CA SER A 63 17.14 5.81 -12.86
C SER A 63 16.66 6.58 -11.62
N MET A 64 17.18 7.80 -11.41
CA MET A 64 16.80 8.66 -10.28
C MET A 64 15.32 9.04 -10.27
N ILE A 65 14.68 9.17 -11.44
CA ILE A 65 13.23 9.43 -11.51
C ILE A 65 12.46 8.23 -10.98
N SER A 66 12.89 7.01 -11.30
CA SER A 66 12.29 5.78 -10.75
C SER A 66 12.49 5.67 -9.24
N ASN A 67 13.70 5.99 -8.75
CA ASN A 67 14.03 5.99 -7.33
C ASN A 67 13.15 6.96 -6.51
N PHE A 68 12.79 8.11 -7.08
CA PHE A 68 11.97 9.13 -6.42
C PHE A 68 10.47 9.06 -6.79
N SER A 69 10.06 8.05 -7.55
CA SER A 69 8.66 7.75 -7.85
C SER A 69 8.25 6.42 -7.23
N PHE A 70 8.51 5.31 -7.92
CA PHE A 70 8.31 3.95 -7.39
C PHE A 70 9.12 3.69 -6.11
N GLY A 71 10.36 4.16 -6.05
CA GLY A 71 11.23 3.97 -4.89
C GLY A 71 10.81 4.74 -3.63
N MET A 72 9.80 5.61 -3.71
CA MET A 72 9.23 6.35 -2.57
C MET A 72 7.80 5.92 -2.21
N PHE A 73 7.32 4.81 -2.81
CA PHE A 73 5.93 4.42 -2.68
C PHE A 73 5.49 4.15 -1.23
N GLY A 74 6.33 3.48 -0.42
CA GLY A 74 6.07 3.24 1.00
C GLY A 74 5.95 4.54 1.79
N LEU A 75 6.82 5.52 1.53
CA LEU A 75 6.75 6.86 2.13
C LEU A 75 5.41 7.52 1.84
N VAL A 76 4.95 7.52 0.59
CA VAL A 76 3.67 8.14 0.21
C VAL A 76 2.49 7.41 0.86
N VAL A 77 2.50 6.08 0.86
CA VAL A 77 1.45 5.27 1.48
C VAL A 77 1.38 5.48 2.99
N SER A 78 2.52 5.65 3.67
CA SER A 78 2.57 5.91 5.13
C SER A 78 1.86 7.20 5.53
N PHE A 79 1.87 8.21 4.65
CA PHE A 79 1.12 9.45 4.82
C PHE A 79 -0.37 9.27 4.50
N LEU A 80 -0.67 8.60 3.39
CA LEU A 80 -2.03 8.50 2.88
C LEU A 80 -2.94 7.64 3.76
N ILE A 81 -2.41 6.61 4.44
CA ILE A 81 -3.23 5.71 5.27
C ILE A 81 -3.91 6.47 6.42
N PRO A 82 -3.19 7.18 7.31
CA PRO A 82 -3.82 8.02 8.31
C PRO A 82 -4.71 9.10 7.71
N TYR A 83 -4.30 9.72 6.60
CA TYR A 83 -5.09 10.75 5.93
C TYR A 83 -6.48 10.23 5.55
N TYR A 84 -6.55 9.13 4.79
CA TYR A 84 -7.81 8.57 4.33
C TYR A 84 -8.61 7.94 5.47
N LEU A 85 -7.96 7.39 6.49
CA LEU A 85 -8.69 6.85 7.62
C LEU A 85 -9.42 7.95 8.39
N MET A 86 -8.73 9.05 8.70
CA MET A 86 -9.32 10.15 9.44
C MET A 86 -10.49 10.77 8.65
N GLU A 87 -10.35 10.93 7.35
CA GLU A 87 -11.43 11.38 6.47
C GLU A 87 -12.64 10.43 6.52
N LYS A 88 -12.42 9.11 6.38
CA LYS A 88 -13.48 8.10 6.43
C LYS A 88 -14.14 7.95 7.80
N LYS A 89 -13.46 8.36 8.87
CA LYS A 89 -13.97 8.36 10.24
C LYS A 89 -14.66 9.66 10.63
N GLY A 90 -14.73 10.64 9.72
CA GLY A 90 -15.35 11.94 9.98
C GLY A 90 -14.44 12.94 10.71
N ASN A 91 -13.17 12.61 10.91
CA ASN A 91 -12.19 13.44 11.61
C ASN A 91 -11.33 14.26 10.62
N SER A 92 -11.97 14.86 9.61
CA SER A 92 -11.29 15.52 8.49
C SER A 92 -10.37 16.67 8.90
N GLY A 93 -10.63 17.34 10.03
CA GLY A 93 -9.75 18.39 10.56
C GLY A 93 -8.36 17.89 10.97
N GLN A 94 -8.20 16.60 11.26
CA GLN A 94 -6.94 16.00 11.70
C GLN A 94 -6.25 15.15 10.61
N LYS A 95 -6.79 15.08 9.40
CA LYS A 95 -6.27 14.17 8.35
C LYS A 95 -4.84 14.50 7.92
N LEU A 96 -4.52 15.78 7.74
CA LEU A 96 -3.19 16.23 7.31
C LEU A 96 -2.13 15.96 8.38
N ILE A 97 -2.41 16.33 9.63
CA ILE A 97 -1.46 16.13 10.73
C ILE A 97 -1.28 14.64 11.05
N SER A 98 -2.35 13.84 10.93
CA SER A 98 -2.25 12.38 11.07
C SER A 98 -1.40 11.77 9.97
N GLY A 99 -1.57 12.21 8.71
CA GLY A 99 -0.75 11.76 7.59
C GLY A 99 0.72 12.12 7.79
N ALA A 100 1.01 13.38 8.15
CA ALA A 100 2.36 13.83 8.44
C ALA A 100 3.00 13.03 9.59
N THR A 101 2.22 12.73 10.64
CA THR A 101 2.67 11.90 11.77
C THR A 101 2.96 10.46 11.33
N GLY A 102 2.14 9.89 10.45
CA GLY A 102 2.38 8.57 9.85
C GLY A 102 3.71 8.52 9.09
N LEU A 103 4.00 9.55 8.30
CA LEU A 103 5.24 9.70 7.56
C LEU A 103 6.46 9.83 8.50
N VAL A 104 6.38 10.68 9.53
CA VAL A 104 7.48 10.85 10.50
C VAL A 104 7.74 9.57 11.28
N LEU A 105 6.69 8.88 11.76
CA LEU A 105 6.84 7.60 12.44
C LEU A 105 7.45 6.56 11.49
N PHE A 106 6.96 6.48 10.24
CA PHE A 106 7.52 5.58 9.24
C PHE A 106 9.01 5.82 9.05
N MET A 107 9.43 7.07 8.84
CA MET A 107 10.84 7.43 8.69
C MET A 107 11.67 7.02 9.91
N MET A 108 11.17 7.23 11.13
CA MET A 108 11.86 6.78 12.34
C MET A 108 12.03 5.26 12.35
N LEU A 109 10.98 4.52 11.99
CA LEU A 109 10.97 3.05 11.95
C LEU A 109 11.72 2.44 10.75
N LEU A 110 12.17 3.25 9.77
CA LEU A 110 13.13 2.81 8.74
C LEU A 110 14.51 2.48 9.30
N PHE A 111 14.74 2.85 10.57
CA PHE A 111 15.95 2.54 11.32
C PHE A 111 17.21 3.18 10.69
N PRO A 112 17.25 4.53 10.55
CA PRO A 112 18.42 5.20 10.00
C PRO A 112 19.64 5.06 10.91
N THR A 113 20.82 5.00 10.30
CA THR A 113 22.08 5.16 11.02
C THR A 113 22.32 6.65 11.27
N VAL A 114 22.44 7.05 12.54
CA VAL A 114 22.75 8.42 12.93
C VAL A 114 24.21 8.51 13.37
N THR A 115 25.00 9.36 12.72
CA THR A 115 26.41 9.57 13.06
C THR A 115 26.55 10.47 14.29
N ALA A 116 27.73 10.48 14.92
CA ALA A 116 28.00 11.34 16.08
C ALA A 116 27.86 12.84 15.76
N GLU A 117 28.04 13.23 14.49
CA GLU A 117 27.87 14.59 13.98
C GLU A 117 26.39 14.94 13.70
N GLY A 118 25.46 14.01 13.91
CA GLY A 118 24.02 14.23 13.70
C GLY A 118 23.54 13.97 12.27
N ASN A 119 24.37 13.38 11.39
CA ASN A 119 23.95 13.00 10.04
C ASN A 119 23.13 11.71 10.08
N ALA A 120 21.96 11.68 9.44
CA ALA A 120 21.14 10.49 9.31
C ALA A 120 21.28 9.89 7.90
N THR A 121 21.65 8.60 7.84
CA THR A 121 21.72 7.84 6.58
C THR A 121 20.63 6.78 6.56
N PHE A 122 19.89 6.72 5.45
CA PHE A 122 18.83 5.74 5.24
C PHE A 122 19.16 4.79 4.10
N ILE A 123 18.65 3.57 4.20
CA ILE A 123 18.70 2.60 3.09
C ILE A 123 17.55 2.93 2.13
N LEU A 124 17.88 3.42 0.93
CA LEU A 124 16.91 3.93 -0.03
C LEU A 124 15.80 2.92 -0.39
N SER A 125 16.14 1.64 -0.55
CA SER A 125 15.17 0.61 -0.91
C SER A 125 14.04 0.44 0.10
N ARG A 126 14.28 0.77 1.38
CA ARG A 126 13.29 0.67 2.47
C ARG A 126 12.18 1.73 2.37
N PHE A 127 12.35 2.80 1.59
CA PHE A 127 11.29 3.79 1.34
C PHE A 127 10.24 3.31 0.33
N GLY A 128 10.63 2.36 -0.54
CA GLY A 128 9.83 1.94 -1.68
C GLY A 128 8.98 0.72 -1.38
N ALA A 129 8.91 -0.18 -2.35
CA ALA A 129 8.16 -1.42 -2.29
C ALA A 129 8.47 -2.30 -1.06
N THR A 130 9.74 -2.40 -0.66
CA THR A 130 10.14 -3.27 0.45
C THR A 130 9.61 -2.77 1.81
N GLY A 131 9.49 -1.44 1.98
CA GLY A 131 8.92 -0.85 3.19
C GLY A 131 7.41 -0.76 3.23
N MET A 132 6.70 -1.29 2.24
CA MET A 132 5.26 -1.11 2.12
C MET A 132 4.48 -1.75 3.29
N PHE A 133 4.90 -2.91 3.79
CA PHE A 133 4.27 -3.50 4.99
C PHE A 133 4.49 -2.61 6.22
N LEU A 134 5.69 -2.05 6.40
CA LEU A 134 5.98 -1.14 7.50
C LEU A 134 5.14 0.14 7.39
N ALA A 135 5.00 0.70 6.18
CA ALA A 135 4.16 1.88 5.92
C ALA A 135 2.69 1.63 6.28
N ILE A 136 2.18 0.43 5.98
CA ILE A 136 0.82 0.04 6.37
C ILE A 136 0.69 -0.03 7.89
N ILE A 137 1.63 -0.69 8.56
CA ILE A 137 1.57 -0.87 10.02
C ILE A 137 1.72 0.46 10.76
N SER A 138 2.70 1.28 10.38
CA SER A 138 2.91 2.60 10.99
C SER A 138 1.71 3.51 10.73
N GLY A 139 1.20 3.53 9.49
CA GLY A 139 0.02 4.31 9.12
C GLY A 139 -1.24 3.90 9.89
N LEU A 140 -1.47 2.60 10.08
CA LEU A 140 -2.60 2.07 10.87
C LEU A 140 -2.43 2.30 12.38
N PHE A 141 -1.20 2.27 12.88
CA PHE A 141 -0.91 2.58 14.27
C PHE A 141 -1.19 4.06 14.57
N VAL A 142 -0.64 4.98 13.77
CA VAL A 142 -0.90 6.42 13.90
C VAL A 142 -2.39 6.70 13.80
N SER A 143 -3.03 6.17 12.77
CA SER A 143 -4.47 6.16 12.58
C SER A 143 -5.26 5.79 13.85
N CYS A 144 -4.85 4.74 14.56
CA CYS A 144 -5.52 4.27 15.77
C CYS A 144 -5.46 5.27 16.90
N ILE A 145 -4.26 5.77 17.18
CA ILE A 145 -4.05 6.74 18.26
C ILE A 145 -4.73 8.07 17.93
N MET A 146 -4.55 8.59 16.71
CA MET A 146 -5.16 9.86 16.30
C MET A 146 -6.69 9.78 16.25
N ASN A 147 -7.27 8.70 15.73
CA ASN A 147 -8.71 8.52 15.73
C ASN A 147 -9.30 8.35 17.14
N PHE A 148 -8.53 7.77 18.07
CA PHE A 148 -8.93 7.72 19.47
C PHE A 148 -8.89 9.12 20.10
N ALA A 149 -7.80 9.85 19.92
CA ALA A 149 -7.65 11.21 20.44
C ALA A 149 -8.65 12.20 19.85
N ALA A 150 -9.05 12.04 18.58
CA ALA A 150 -10.07 12.89 17.95
C ALA A 150 -11.45 12.83 18.63
N LYS A 151 -11.71 11.80 19.45
CA LYS A 151 -12.95 11.69 20.24
C LYS A 151 -12.88 12.38 21.60
N HIS A 152 -11.69 12.88 21.97
CA HIS A 152 -11.41 13.44 23.28
C HIS A 152 -10.69 14.79 23.09
N SER A 153 -11.46 15.87 23.18
CA SER A 153 -10.89 17.23 23.20
C SER A 153 -10.40 17.59 24.59
N LEU A 154 -9.28 18.33 24.67
CA LEU A 154 -8.78 18.94 25.90
C LEU A 154 -9.55 20.22 26.27
N PHE A 155 -10.36 20.73 25.35
CA PHE A 155 -11.12 21.97 25.51
C PHE A 155 -12.62 21.69 25.32
N ASP A 156 -13.43 22.42 26.08
CA ASP A 156 -14.88 22.45 25.91
C ASP A 156 -15.28 23.05 24.55
N GLU A 157 -16.47 22.70 24.07
CA GLU A 157 -16.99 23.19 22.78
C GLU A 157 -17.15 24.72 22.74
N ASP A 158 -17.46 25.35 23.88
CA ASP A 158 -17.64 26.81 24.00
C ASP A 158 -16.34 27.57 24.34
N THR A 159 -15.17 26.94 24.15
CA THR A 159 -13.89 27.58 24.47
C THR A 159 -13.68 28.85 23.63
N PRO A 160 -13.20 29.97 24.24
CA PRO A 160 -12.88 31.19 23.49
C PRO A 160 -11.63 31.03 22.61
N ILE A 161 -10.95 29.88 22.69
CA ILE A 161 -9.74 29.58 21.95
C ILE A 161 -10.10 29.23 20.50
N PRO A 162 -9.44 29.82 19.49
CA PRO A 162 -9.70 29.50 18.09
C PRO A 162 -9.54 28.01 17.76
N ASP A 163 -10.40 27.48 16.88
CA ASP A 163 -10.44 26.05 16.50
C ASP A 163 -9.10 25.47 16.06
N PHE A 164 -8.27 26.25 15.36
CA PHE A 164 -6.98 25.77 14.89
C PHE A 164 -5.99 25.52 16.05
N VAL A 165 -6.07 26.33 17.12
CA VAL A 165 -5.24 26.17 18.33
C VAL A 165 -5.70 24.95 19.11
N VAL A 166 -7.02 24.78 19.26
CA VAL A 166 -7.64 23.57 19.85
C VAL A 166 -7.16 22.33 19.11
N GLY A 167 -7.17 22.36 17.77
CA GLY A 167 -6.65 21.28 16.94
C GLY A 167 -5.17 20.94 17.19
N TRP A 168 -4.31 21.95 17.37
CA TRP A 168 -2.89 21.74 17.68
C TRP A 168 -2.69 21.03 19.03
N PHE A 169 -3.34 21.52 20.08
CA PHE A 169 -3.23 20.93 21.42
C PHE A 169 -3.85 19.53 21.50
N ASN A 170 -5.00 19.33 20.86
CA ASN A 170 -5.63 18.01 20.78
C ASN A 170 -4.76 16.99 20.01
N SER A 171 -3.94 17.46 19.07
CA SER A 171 -3.00 16.61 18.33
C SER A 171 -1.64 16.43 19.05
N LEU A 172 -1.27 17.33 19.97
CA LEU A 172 0.05 17.32 20.60
C LEU A 172 0.31 16.03 21.37
N LEU A 173 -0.56 15.70 22.34
CA LEU A 173 -0.42 14.51 23.17
C LEU A 173 -0.38 13.19 22.38
N PRO A 174 -1.31 12.91 21.43
CA PRO A 174 -1.25 11.66 20.67
C PRO A 174 0.00 11.58 19.79
N ILE A 175 0.45 12.68 19.18
CA ILE A 175 1.69 12.70 18.38
C ILE A 175 2.91 12.43 19.26
N THR A 176 3.01 13.08 20.42
CA THR A 176 4.09 12.82 21.37
C THR A 176 4.12 11.34 21.77
N PHE A 177 2.97 10.75 22.09
CA PHE A 177 2.90 9.33 22.40
C PHE A 177 3.37 8.45 21.24
N ILE A 178 2.91 8.71 20.02
CA ILE A 178 3.32 7.98 18.81
C ILE A 178 4.84 8.02 18.63
N LEU A 179 5.44 9.21 18.73
CA LEU A 179 6.88 9.39 18.55
C LEU A 179 7.69 8.79 19.69
N LEU A 180 7.17 8.82 20.93
CA LEU A 180 7.79 8.12 22.06
C LEU A 180 7.81 6.61 21.85
N VAL A 181 6.74 6.02 21.27
CA VAL A 181 6.73 4.60 20.91
C VAL A 181 7.76 4.30 19.83
N GLY A 182 7.82 5.12 18.77
CA GLY A 182 8.83 4.99 17.73
C GLY A 182 10.26 5.07 18.29
N TRP A 183 10.53 6.09 19.11
CA TRP A 183 11.81 6.30 19.78
C TRP A 183 12.17 5.14 20.71
N PHE A 184 11.21 4.66 21.49
CA PHE A 184 11.45 3.53 22.39
C PHE A 184 11.86 2.29 21.62
N ILE A 185 11.23 2.01 20.47
CA ILE A 185 11.58 0.88 19.61
C ILE A 185 12.97 1.05 18.99
N THR A 186 13.24 2.20 18.38
CA THR A 186 14.41 2.38 17.52
C THR A 186 15.66 2.79 18.30
N VAL A 187 15.52 3.61 19.33
CA VAL A 187 16.64 4.15 20.11
C VAL A 187 16.82 3.38 21.40
N GLN A 188 15.76 3.25 22.22
CA GLN A 188 15.90 2.64 23.55
C GLN A 188 16.09 1.13 23.48
N MET A 189 15.32 0.44 22.64
CA MET A 189 15.47 -1.01 22.42
C MET A 189 16.51 -1.33 21.33
N ASN A 190 16.89 -0.36 20.50
CA ASN A 190 17.80 -0.55 19.37
C ASN A 190 17.36 -1.70 18.43
N VAL A 191 16.05 -1.74 18.15
CA VAL A 191 15.43 -2.77 17.31
C VAL A 191 15.15 -2.22 15.92
N ASP A 192 15.69 -2.91 14.91
CA ASP A 192 15.32 -2.69 13.51
C ASP A 192 13.90 -3.23 13.25
N PHE A 193 12.90 -2.41 13.53
CA PHE A 193 11.50 -2.79 13.41
C PHE A 193 11.08 -3.06 11.96
N PHE A 194 11.79 -2.47 10.99
CA PHE A 194 11.60 -2.80 9.57
C PHE A 194 11.83 -4.30 9.34
N GLU A 195 12.95 -4.85 9.82
CA GLU A 195 13.27 -6.27 9.65
C GLU A 195 12.30 -7.18 10.42
N VAL A 196 11.83 -6.76 11.59
CA VAL A 196 10.79 -7.48 12.34
C VAL A 196 9.52 -7.60 11.52
N VAL A 197 9.10 -6.52 10.85
CA VAL A 197 7.93 -6.52 9.97
C VAL A 197 8.17 -7.42 8.76
N ILE A 198 9.32 -7.33 8.09
CA ILE A 198 9.64 -8.22 6.96
C ILE A 198 9.58 -9.69 7.38
N TRP A 199 10.19 -10.02 8.51
CA TRP A 199 10.17 -11.38 9.06
C TRP A 199 8.74 -11.86 9.34
N ALA A 200 7.92 -11.03 10.02
CA ALA A 200 6.55 -11.36 10.37
C ALA A 200 5.65 -11.62 9.15
N PHE A 201 5.85 -10.88 8.06
CA PHE A 201 5.08 -11.02 6.83
C PHE A 201 5.71 -11.98 5.80
N SER A 202 6.91 -12.50 6.06
CA SER A 202 7.58 -13.45 5.18
C SER A 202 6.76 -14.74 4.88
N PRO A 203 5.95 -15.31 5.81
CA PRO A 203 5.12 -16.47 5.47
C PRO A 203 4.05 -16.14 4.43
N LEU A 204 3.40 -14.97 4.56
CA LEU A 204 2.43 -14.50 3.58
C LEU A 204 3.09 -14.28 2.22
N ALA A 205 4.26 -13.64 2.21
CA ALA A 205 5.02 -13.43 0.99
C ALA A 205 5.37 -14.74 0.28
N LYS A 206 5.84 -15.75 1.03
CA LYS A 206 6.15 -17.09 0.51
C LYS A 206 4.92 -17.80 -0.05
N ILE A 207 3.78 -17.71 0.63
CA ILE A 207 2.52 -18.30 0.15
C ILE A 207 2.14 -17.65 -1.18
N VAL A 208 2.05 -16.32 -1.22
CA VAL A 208 1.59 -15.59 -2.42
C VAL A 208 2.57 -15.74 -3.59
N GLN A 209 3.89 -15.81 -3.34
CA GLN A 209 4.89 -16.05 -4.38
C GLN A 209 4.95 -17.51 -4.87
N SER A 210 4.34 -18.46 -4.16
CA SER A 210 4.19 -19.83 -4.67
C SER A 210 3.20 -19.86 -5.83
N TYR A 211 3.36 -20.79 -6.79
CA TYR A 211 2.42 -20.94 -7.89
C TYR A 211 0.94 -21.06 -7.45
N PRO A 212 0.56 -21.96 -6.52
CA PRO A 212 -0.83 -22.05 -6.08
C PRO A 212 -1.30 -20.77 -5.36
N GLY A 213 -0.43 -20.13 -4.57
CA GLY A 213 -0.78 -18.88 -3.91
C GLY A 213 -0.97 -17.73 -4.90
N PHE A 214 -0.16 -17.65 -5.95
CA PHE A 214 -0.32 -16.69 -7.04
C PHE A 214 -1.62 -16.91 -7.81
N VAL A 215 -1.96 -18.17 -8.12
CA VAL A 215 -3.25 -18.50 -8.75
C VAL A 215 -4.41 -18.05 -7.85
N LEU A 216 -4.34 -18.30 -6.55
CA LEU A 216 -5.36 -17.87 -5.60
C LEU A 216 -5.43 -16.34 -5.44
N SER A 217 -4.29 -15.65 -5.45
CA SER A 217 -4.24 -14.19 -5.33
C SER A 217 -4.85 -13.49 -6.54
N VAL A 218 -4.86 -14.12 -7.72
CA VAL A 218 -5.58 -13.64 -8.91
C VAL A 218 -7.04 -14.09 -8.91
N PHE A 219 -7.30 -15.36 -8.58
CA PHE A 219 -8.65 -15.94 -8.62
C PHE A 219 -9.61 -15.30 -7.62
N ILE A 220 -9.18 -15.05 -6.38
CA ILE A 220 -10.05 -14.52 -5.32
C ILE A 220 -10.64 -13.15 -5.72
N PRO A 221 -9.86 -12.14 -6.16
CA PRO A 221 -10.40 -10.89 -6.67
C PRO A 221 -11.43 -11.08 -7.80
N VAL A 222 -11.13 -11.92 -8.80
CA VAL A 222 -12.03 -12.22 -9.93
C VAL A 222 -13.33 -12.84 -9.43
N PHE A 223 -13.24 -13.81 -8.52
CA PHE A 223 -14.38 -14.48 -7.92
C PHE A 223 -15.27 -13.52 -7.12
N LEU A 224 -14.68 -12.56 -6.41
CA LEU A 224 -15.43 -11.53 -5.69
C LEU A 224 -16.24 -10.64 -6.64
N TYR A 225 -15.71 -10.32 -7.83
CA TYR A 225 -16.44 -9.54 -8.83
C TYR A 225 -17.74 -10.21 -9.30
N THR A 226 -17.81 -11.55 -9.32
CA THR A 226 -19.05 -12.29 -9.64
C THR A 226 -20.20 -11.92 -8.69
N PHE A 227 -19.91 -11.45 -7.48
CA PHE A 227 -20.89 -11.05 -6.47
C PHE A 227 -21.03 -9.53 -6.33
N GLY A 228 -20.51 -8.76 -7.30
CA GLY A 228 -20.51 -7.30 -7.25
C GLY A 228 -19.58 -6.71 -6.19
N ILE A 229 -18.66 -7.51 -5.66
CA ILE A 229 -17.65 -7.05 -4.70
C ILE A 229 -16.39 -6.68 -5.47
N SER A 230 -15.91 -5.48 -5.25
CA SER A 230 -14.65 -5.01 -5.83
C SER A 230 -13.48 -5.88 -5.39
N GLY A 231 -12.78 -6.53 -6.33
CA GLY A 231 -11.57 -7.31 -6.07
C GLY A 231 -10.42 -6.47 -5.48
N TRP A 232 -10.50 -5.14 -5.58
CA TRP A 232 -9.57 -4.19 -4.95
C TRP A 232 -9.51 -4.34 -3.42
N VAL A 233 -10.52 -4.94 -2.77
CA VAL A 233 -10.49 -5.26 -1.34
C VAL A 233 -9.29 -6.13 -0.94
N MET A 234 -8.74 -6.91 -1.87
CA MET A 234 -7.61 -7.78 -1.60
C MET A 234 -6.25 -7.07 -1.68
N MET A 235 -6.20 -5.82 -2.17
CA MET A 235 -4.94 -5.08 -2.34
C MET A 235 -4.13 -4.92 -1.06
N PRO A 236 -4.71 -4.62 0.12
CA PRO A 236 -3.93 -4.51 1.35
C PRO A 236 -3.12 -5.77 1.70
N ALA A 237 -3.59 -6.96 1.29
CA ALA A 237 -2.93 -8.23 1.57
C ALA A 237 -1.96 -8.65 0.46
N ILE A 238 -2.34 -8.43 -0.80
CA ILE A 238 -1.60 -8.97 -1.96
C ILE A 238 -0.57 -7.98 -2.50
N TYR A 239 -0.93 -6.70 -2.57
CA TYR A 239 -0.15 -5.70 -3.28
C TYR A 239 1.25 -5.46 -2.67
N PRO A 240 1.44 -5.40 -1.33
CA PRO A 240 2.77 -5.28 -0.74
C PRO A 240 3.68 -6.45 -1.12
N VAL A 241 3.14 -7.67 -1.23
CA VAL A 241 3.92 -8.84 -1.68
C VAL A 241 4.31 -8.71 -3.14
N TYR A 242 3.38 -8.26 -4.00
CA TYR A 242 3.65 -8.07 -5.42
C TYR A 242 4.72 -7.01 -5.65
N MET A 243 4.65 -5.91 -4.91
CA MET A 243 5.64 -4.83 -4.97
C MET A 243 7.01 -5.30 -4.49
N ALA A 244 7.08 -6.01 -3.36
CA ALA A 244 8.34 -6.55 -2.87
C ALA A 244 8.97 -7.55 -3.86
N GLY A 245 8.16 -8.43 -4.46
CA GLY A 245 8.62 -9.37 -5.49
C GLY A 245 9.12 -8.67 -6.75
N LEU A 246 8.42 -7.61 -7.19
CA LEU A 246 8.84 -6.77 -8.32
C LEU A 246 10.19 -6.10 -8.04
N ALA A 247 10.37 -5.50 -6.86
CA ALA A 247 11.62 -4.87 -6.47
C ALA A 247 12.78 -5.88 -6.43
N ALA A 248 12.56 -7.06 -5.84
CA ALA A 248 13.55 -8.13 -5.82
C ALA A 248 13.92 -8.63 -7.22
N ASN A 249 12.96 -8.73 -8.13
CA ASN A 249 13.22 -9.07 -9.53
C ASN A 249 14.04 -7.99 -10.24
N ALA A 250 13.68 -6.71 -10.06
CA ALA A 250 14.40 -5.59 -10.67
C ALA A 250 15.86 -5.54 -10.20
N GLU A 251 16.10 -5.75 -8.91
CA GLU A 251 17.44 -5.83 -8.34
C GLU A 251 18.23 -7.04 -8.87
N ALA A 252 17.62 -8.22 -8.91
CA ALA A 252 18.28 -9.42 -9.44
C ALA A 252 18.72 -9.24 -10.90
N VAL A 253 17.86 -8.66 -11.74
CA VAL A 253 18.16 -8.39 -13.16
C VAL A 253 19.22 -7.31 -13.31
N ALA A 254 19.16 -6.23 -12.52
CA ALA A 254 20.18 -5.17 -12.54
C ALA A 254 21.58 -5.72 -12.20
N ASN A 255 21.66 -6.75 -11.36
CA ASN A 255 22.89 -7.45 -11.00
C ASN A 255 23.26 -8.58 -11.98
N GLY A 256 22.62 -8.67 -13.14
CA GLY A 256 22.90 -9.68 -14.17
C GLY A 256 22.29 -11.07 -13.92
N GLY A 257 21.43 -11.18 -12.91
CA GLY A 257 20.67 -12.39 -12.58
C GLY A 257 19.34 -12.51 -13.32
N GLN A 258 18.46 -13.38 -12.80
CA GLN A 258 17.14 -13.65 -13.37
C GLN A 258 16.02 -13.19 -12.41
N ALA A 259 14.91 -12.73 -12.98
CA ALA A 259 13.67 -12.48 -12.26
C ALA A 259 12.99 -13.81 -11.92
N VAL A 260 12.85 -14.14 -10.63
CA VAL A 260 12.32 -15.43 -10.15
C VAL A 260 11.00 -15.31 -9.41
N ASN A 261 10.64 -14.12 -8.91
CA ASN A 261 9.34 -13.90 -8.27
C ASN A 261 8.25 -13.83 -9.34
N ILE A 262 7.25 -14.70 -9.24
CA ILE A 262 6.19 -14.82 -10.24
C ILE A 262 4.98 -13.93 -9.91
N ALA A 263 4.73 -13.68 -8.63
CA ALA A 263 3.59 -12.92 -8.17
C ALA A 263 3.94 -11.43 -8.18
N THR A 264 3.71 -10.79 -9.33
CA THR A 264 3.85 -9.36 -9.55
C THR A 264 2.62 -8.83 -10.30
N GLN A 265 2.39 -7.52 -10.28
CA GLN A 265 1.30 -6.90 -11.05
C GLN A 265 1.50 -7.13 -12.55
N GLU A 266 2.75 -7.06 -13.00
CA GLU A 266 3.19 -7.18 -14.38
C GLU A 266 2.88 -8.58 -14.93
N THR A 267 3.15 -9.65 -14.17
CA THR A 267 2.76 -11.01 -14.56
C THR A 267 1.23 -11.10 -14.74
N CYS A 268 0.45 -10.48 -13.85
CA CYS A 268 -1.01 -10.49 -13.96
C CYS A 268 -1.47 -9.75 -15.22
N TYR A 269 -0.96 -8.54 -15.48
CA TYR A 269 -1.37 -7.75 -16.64
C TYR A 269 -0.92 -8.37 -17.96
N ALA A 270 0.27 -8.98 -18.00
CA ALA A 270 0.79 -9.63 -19.19
C ALA A 270 0.01 -10.89 -19.58
N PHE A 271 -0.44 -11.70 -18.61
CA PHE A 271 -0.95 -13.04 -18.90
C PHE A 271 -2.40 -13.30 -18.46
N SER A 272 -2.89 -12.70 -17.38
CA SER A 272 -4.22 -13.03 -16.80
C SER A 272 -5.27 -11.93 -16.90
N SER A 273 -4.85 -10.69 -17.15
CA SER A 273 -5.72 -9.50 -17.06
C SER A 273 -5.74 -8.68 -18.35
N MET A 274 -5.61 -9.33 -19.50
CA MET A 274 -5.67 -8.66 -20.81
C MET A 274 -7.05 -8.05 -21.04
N GLY A 275 -7.10 -6.72 -21.18
CA GLY A 275 -8.34 -5.93 -21.32
C GLY A 275 -9.11 -5.67 -20.02
N GLY A 276 -8.65 -6.21 -18.88
CA GLY A 276 -9.32 -6.09 -17.59
C GLY A 276 -9.23 -7.37 -16.76
N VAL A 277 -9.87 -7.36 -15.59
CA VAL A 277 -9.90 -8.50 -14.67
C VAL A 277 -10.67 -9.67 -15.30
N GLY A 278 -10.00 -10.81 -15.49
CA GLY A 278 -10.59 -12.01 -16.09
C GLY A 278 -10.46 -12.12 -17.62
N THR A 279 -9.44 -11.50 -18.21
CA THR A 279 -9.15 -11.57 -19.66
C THR A 279 -10.34 -11.10 -20.51
N THR A 280 -10.95 -9.97 -20.14
CA THR A 280 -12.15 -9.43 -20.80
C THR A 280 -11.93 -9.05 -22.25
N LEU A 281 -10.68 -8.81 -22.69
CA LEU A 281 -10.40 -8.53 -24.11
C LEU A 281 -10.84 -9.67 -25.02
N ALA A 282 -10.57 -10.92 -24.63
CA ALA A 282 -10.98 -12.08 -25.41
C ALA A 282 -12.51 -12.15 -25.53
N LEU A 283 -13.22 -11.85 -24.44
CA LEU A 283 -14.68 -11.78 -24.45
C LEU A 283 -15.18 -10.65 -25.37
N SER A 284 -14.59 -9.46 -25.31
CA SER A 284 -14.95 -8.35 -26.18
C SER A 284 -14.74 -8.67 -27.66
N VAL A 285 -13.63 -9.34 -28.02
CA VAL A 285 -13.38 -9.80 -29.39
C VAL A 285 -14.41 -10.85 -29.81
N MET A 286 -14.75 -11.80 -28.94
CA MET A 286 -15.79 -12.78 -29.22
C MET A 286 -17.16 -12.13 -29.42
N MET A 287 -17.52 -11.11 -28.61
CA MET A 287 -18.76 -10.37 -28.80
C MET A 287 -18.77 -9.61 -30.14
N LEU A 288 -17.66 -8.99 -30.54
CA LEU A 288 -17.56 -8.28 -31.81
C LEU A 288 -17.71 -9.21 -33.02
N LEU A 289 -17.09 -10.39 -32.99
CA LEU A 289 -17.00 -11.29 -34.15
C LEU A 289 -18.11 -12.35 -34.21
N LEU A 290 -18.63 -12.78 -33.05
CA LEU A 290 -19.49 -13.95 -32.93
C LEU A 290 -20.85 -13.64 -32.29
N SER A 291 -21.07 -12.43 -31.76
CA SER A 291 -22.37 -12.10 -31.17
C SER A 291 -23.47 -12.13 -32.23
N LYS A 292 -24.57 -12.76 -31.87
CA LYS A 292 -25.80 -12.83 -32.67
C LYS A 292 -26.97 -12.10 -32.00
N SER A 293 -26.77 -11.54 -30.80
CA SER A 293 -27.79 -10.72 -30.17
C SER A 293 -27.81 -9.36 -30.85
N ALA A 294 -29.00 -8.95 -31.31
CA ALA A 294 -29.26 -7.61 -31.83
C ALA A 294 -29.07 -6.54 -30.74
#